data_AF-A0A2D5Z9H0-F1
#
_entry.id   AF-A0A2D5Z9H0-F1
#
_cell.length_a   1.000
_cell.length_b   1.000
_cell.length_c   1.000
_cell.angle_alpha   90.00
_cell.angle_beta   90.00
_cell.angle_gamma   90.00
#
_symmetry.space_group_name_H-M   'P 1'
#
loop_
_entity.id
_entity.type
_entity.pdbx_description
1 polymer ?
#
loop_
_entity_poly.entity_id
_entity_poly.type
_entity_poly.pdbx_seq_one_letter_code
_entity_poly.pdbx_strand_id
1 'polypeptide(L)'
;MSDRPQETFDALTMPLDGAHSIAASAGTGKTFTIATLYLRYLLEWSCPVEQILVTTYTEAATAELKERLRARLHEAYRTICHPDAAASGHRDDDTVPRLLAIAGAASSAERLRDRLEAALLDYDRAPIYTIHGFCHRVLRDLVFETASRFDPELITTQVPMVDDAVFDFAARHWAEDDAVLARALPLRDHLEAMRKVATLATEHPGYPIVPAADVTALTAAPDGAADEALSSLRDAWQADGEEACALLYESFEKGHLSKTQYGHTRERIDETVAFIDDLVRSMSLNRFDPGSPASQRRLAQDVIIGGTLKKHQNDAARHPVFLAVQRVVEAVGRMHAGYEKRRIRMLAALGTDVRRRVRQVKEERGQVSFGDLLHQVDDALGGPGRATLIDVLRGRYRVALVDEFQDTDPVQYRIFRRAFHDAARDAATPRAFIMIGDPKQSIYRFRGADIHSYLHATDRRTTPHQHTMDRNWRSDGSLVDAVQAVFRTQDDPFRDRGIPLPKVHSENPDRFAGDPALEVVFVDRDARFGQGRAPGQDRVMGRIANVVAADIVQRLNGDHAYGEAIQPADFAVLCRTGNQLRRMQRALADRRVPVVLHSDESVYDTTEAQDMLRVLAALIDPNGAG
;
A
#
# COMPACT_ATOMS: atom_id res chain seq x y z
N MET A 1 -13.58 -23.39 21.12
CA MET A 1 -12.15 -23.36 20.73
C MET A 1 -11.41 -24.05 21.84
N SER A 2 -10.62 -25.09 21.54
CA SER A 2 -10.01 -25.94 22.58
C SER A 2 -8.98 -25.15 23.38
N ASP A 3 -9.27 -25.00 24.66
CA ASP A 3 -8.49 -24.33 25.69
C ASP A 3 -7.31 -25.23 26.11
N ARG A 4 -6.37 -25.49 25.18
CA ARG A 4 -5.06 -26.00 25.56
C ARG A 4 -4.23 -24.81 26.03
N PRO A 5 -3.55 -24.88 27.18
CA PRO A 5 -2.59 -23.85 27.58
C PRO A 5 -1.59 -23.70 26.43
N GLN A 6 -1.40 -22.46 25.94
CA GLN A 6 -0.36 -22.16 24.97
C GLN A 6 0.98 -22.54 25.61
N GLU A 7 1.60 -23.61 25.13
CA GLU A 7 3.00 -23.88 25.45
C GLU A 7 3.82 -22.66 25.03
N THR A 8 4.58 -22.09 25.97
CA THR A 8 5.44 -20.94 25.71
C THR A 8 6.45 -21.32 24.62
N PHE A 9 6.49 -20.54 23.53
CA PHE A 9 7.44 -20.79 22.44
C PHE A 9 8.88 -20.67 22.93
N ASP A 10 9.68 -21.70 22.69
CA ASP A 10 11.13 -21.68 22.92
C ASP A 10 11.87 -22.08 21.64
N ALA A 11 12.67 -21.15 21.11
CA ALA A 11 13.45 -21.35 19.91
C ALA A 11 14.50 -22.48 20.06
N LEU A 12 14.93 -22.82 21.29
CA LEU A 12 15.89 -23.89 21.56
C LEU A 12 15.28 -25.30 21.49
N THR A 13 13.96 -25.42 21.69
CA THR A 13 13.30 -26.73 21.80
C THR A 13 12.26 -26.99 20.71
N MET A 14 11.88 -25.98 19.91
CA MET A 14 10.94 -26.18 18.81
C MET A 14 11.44 -27.28 17.85
N PRO A 15 10.55 -28.12 17.28
CA PRO A 15 10.92 -29.02 16.20
C PRO A 15 11.55 -28.24 15.04
N LEU A 16 12.52 -28.85 14.37
CA LEU A 16 13.28 -28.19 13.30
C LEU A 16 12.76 -28.55 11.90
N ASP A 17 12.09 -29.70 11.75
CA ASP A 17 11.48 -30.18 10.52
C ASP A 17 10.02 -29.75 10.39
N GLY A 18 9.59 -29.53 9.15
CA GLY A 18 8.22 -29.14 8.87
C GLY A 18 8.07 -27.71 8.37
N ALA A 19 6.81 -27.34 8.11
CA ALA A 19 6.41 -25.96 7.92
C ALA A 19 6.00 -25.37 9.27
N HIS A 20 6.61 -24.23 9.63
CA HIS A 20 6.34 -23.52 10.88
C HIS A 20 5.89 -22.10 10.61
N SER A 21 4.95 -21.60 11.42
CA SER A 21 4.66 -20.17 11.54
C SER A 21 5.00 -19.68 12.94
N ILE A 22 5.72 -18.57 13.03
CA ILE A 22 6.11 -17.93 14.30
C ILE A 22 5.52 -16.52 14.30
N ALA A 23 4.43 -16.34 15.05
CA ALA A 23 3.80 -15.04 15.26
C ALA A 23 4.60 -14.26 16.32
N ALA A 24 5.34 -13.25 15.89
CA ALA A 24 6.30 -12.53 16.70
C ALA A 24 5.89 -11.07 16.88
N SER A 25 5.26 -10.76 18.02
CA SER A 25 4.76 -9.41 18.31
C SER A 25 5.88 -8.36 18.36
N ALA A 26 5.51 -7.08 18.37
CA ALA A 26 6.49 -5.99 18.46
C ALA A 26 7.41 -6.17 19.67
N GLY A 27 8.72 -6.09 19.44
CA GLY A 27 9.74 -6.20 20.48
C GLY A 27 9.98 -7.60 21.04
N THR A 28 9.42 -8.67 20.46
CA THR A 28 9.60 -10.03 21.02
C THR A 28 10.91 -10.72 20.65
N GLY A 29 11.74 -10.10 19.79
CA GLY A 29 13.04 -10.66 19.42
C GLY A 29 13.05 -11.55 18.17
N LYS A 30 12.25 -11.24 17.13
CA LYS A 30 12.25 -11.92 15.82
C LYS A 30 13.66 -12.28 15.33
N THR A 31 14.53 -11.29 15.25
CA THR A 31 15.91 -11.44 14.74
C THR A 31 16.77 -12.33 15.63
N PHE A 32 16.55 -12.26 16.95
CA PHE A 32 17.22 -13.15 17.90
C PHE A 32 16.81 -14.60 17.66
N THR A 33 15.51 -14.85 17.51
CA THR A 33 14.98 -16.18 17.17
C THR A 33 15.52 -16.69 15.84
N ILE A 34 15.58 -15.87 14.80
CA ILE A 34 16.20 -16.24 13.51
C ILE A 34 17.64 -16.68 13.72
N ALA A 35 18.43 -15.92 14.48
CA ALA A 35 19.84 -16.25 14.74
C ALA A 35 20.01 -17.54 15.53
N THR A 36 19.16 -17.78 16.52
CA THR A 36 19.12 -19.04 17.28
C THR A 36 18.78 -20.21 16.36
N LEU A 37 17.73 -20.11 15.55
CA LEU A 37 17.35 -21.16 14.61
C LEU A 37 18.42 -21.44 13.56
N TYR A 38 19.07 -20.39 13.03
CA TYR A 38 20.17 -20.52 12.10
C TYR A 38 21.32 -21.35 12.69
N LEU A 39 21.72 -21.07 13.94
CA LEU A 39 22.70 -21.87 14.66
C LEU A 39 22.23 -23.31 14.90
N ARG A 40 20.96 -23.52 15.25
CA ARG A 40 20.38 -24.86 15.43
C ARG A 40 20.50 -25.71 14.17
N TYR A 41 20.17 -25.16 13.02
CA TYR A 41 20.30 -25.90 11.75
C TYR A 41 21.77 -26.23 11.40
N LEU A 42 22.71 -25.36 11.73
CA LEU A 42 24.14 -25.65 11.55
C LEU A 42 24.62 -26.77 12.49
N LEU A 43 24.25 -26.68 13.77
CA LEU A 43 24.80 -27.53 14.82
C LEU A 43 24.09 -28.89 14.91
N GLU A 44 22.76 -28.90 14.89
CA GLU A 44 21.93 -30.11 15.04
C GLU A 44 21.72 -30.83 13.71
N TRP A 45 21.46 -30.10 12.62
CA TRP A 45 21.20 -30.69 11.29
C TRP A 45 22.44 -30.89 10.43
N SER A 46 23.60 -30.41 10.89
CA SER A 46 24.83 -30.35 10.08
C SER A 46 24.61 -29.65 8.74
N CYS A 47 23.69 -28.68 8.69
CA CYS A 47 23.29 -28.00 7.47
C CYS A 47 24.34 -26.93 7.12
N PRO A 48 25.04 -26.99 5.98
CA PRO A 48 25.97 -25.94 5.58
C PRO A 48 25.26 -24.59 5.44
N VAL A 49 25.98 -23.48 5.63
CA VAL A 49 25.42 -22.11 5.50
C VAL A 49 24.77 -21.90 4.13
N GLU A 50 25.31 -22.49 3.07
CA GLU A 50 24.79 -22.40 1.70
C GLU A 50 23.40 -23.03 1.52
N GLN A 51 23.00 -23.93 2.43
CA GLN A 51 21.72 -24.65 2.39
C GLN A 51 20.63 -24.03 3.28
N ILE A 52 20.94 -22.91 3.95
CA ILE A 52 20.01 -22.19 4.83
C ILE A 52 19.63 -20.85 4.18
N LEU A 53 18.57 -20.86 3.37
CA LEU A 53 18.01 -19.66 2.75
C LEU A 53 17.36 -18.78 3.82
N VAL A 54 17.76 -17.51 3.87
CA VAL A 54 17.11 -16.50 4.72
C VAL A 54 16.68 -15.34 3.84
N THR A 55 15.40 -14.99 3.90
CA THR A 55 14.85 -13.88 3.11
C THR A 55 14.16 -12.86 4.00
N THR A 56 14.27 -11.59 3.63
CA THR A 56 13.60 -10.47 4.29
C THR A 56 13.09 -9.46 3.25
N TYR A 57 12.39 -8.42 3.70
CA TYR A 57 11.71 -7.48 2.81
C TYR A 57 12.62 -6.36 2.27
N THR A 58 13.62 -5.90 3.04
CA THR A 58 14.46 -4.74 2.67
C THR A 58 15.94 -5.04 2.64
N GLU A 59 16.70 -4.28 1.85
CA GLU A 59 18.17 -4.39 1.79
C GLU A 59 18.83 -4.03 3.13
N ALA A 60 18.29 -3.02 3.83
CA ALA A 60 18.77 -2.65 5.17
C ALA A 60 18.56 -3.78 6.19
N ALA A 61 17.37 -4.40 6.22
CA ALA A 61 17.10 -5.55 7.07
C ALA A 61 17.99 -6.75 6.70
N THR A 62 18.31 -6.94 5.41
CA THR A 62 19.23 -7.98 4.95
C THR A 62 20.64 -7.76 5.50
N ALA A 63 21.14 -6.53 5.43
CA ALA A 63 22.46 -6.16 5.95
C ALA A 63 22.55 -6.33 7.48
N GLU A 64 21.55 -5.82 8.21
CA GLU A 64 21.46 -5.97 9.66
C GLU A 64 21.39 -7.45 10.08
N LEU A 65 20.60 -8.25 9.37
CA LEU A 65 20.45 -9.67 9.66
C LEU A 65 21.76 -10.43 9.40
N LYS A 66 22.49 -10.11 8.33
CA LYS A 66 23.83 -10.67 8.06
C LYS A 66 24.80 -10.37 9.20
N GLU A 67 24.87 -9.12 9.64
CA GLU A 67 25.77 -8.74 10.73
C GLU A 67 25.45 -9.51 12.03
N ARG A 68 24.16 -9.59 12.39
CA ARG A 68 23.71 -10.29 13.60
C ARG A 68 23.95 -11.79 13.55
N LEU A 69 23.69 -12.43 12.40
CA LEU A 69 23.96 -13.85 12.21
C LEU A 69 25.46 -14.15 12.30
N ARG A 70 26.31 -13.32 11.69
CA ARG A 70 27.78 -13.45 11.78
C ARG A 70 28.28 -13.27 13.20
N ALA A 71 27.79 -12.25 13.92
CA ALA A 71 28.14 -12.01 15.31
C ALA A 71 27.76 -13.20 16.20
N ARG A 72 26.57 -13.76 16.00
CA ARG A 72 26.08 -14.93 16.76
C ARG A 72 26.88 -16.21 16.47
N LEU A 73 27.30 -16.42 15.22
CA LEU A 73 28.23 -17.51 14.86
C LEU A 73 29.58 -17.36 15.54
N HIS A 74 30.13 -16.15 15.54
CA HIS A 74 31.40 -15.86 16.18
C HIS A 74 31.33 -16.07 17.69
N GLU A 75 30.23 -15.67 18.33
CA GLU A 75 29.97 -15.94 19.75
C GLU A 75 29.96 -17.44 20.06
N ALA A 76 29.26 -18.24 19.24
CA ALA A 76 29.22 -19.70 19.38
C ALA A 76 30.62 -20.33 19.21
N TYR A 77 31.37 -19.90 18.20
CA TYR A 77 32.74 -20.37 17.96
C TYR A 77 33.68 -20.02 19.14
N ARG A 78 33.63 -18.79 19.64
CA ARG A 78 34.44 -18.39 20.80
C ARG A 78 34.06 -19.18 22.06
N THR A 79 32.77 -19.41 22.28
CA THR A 79 32.28 -20.14 23.45
C THR A 79 32.75 -21.60 23.44
N ILE A 80 32.79 -22.26 22.27
CA ILE A 80 33.26 -23.65 22.17
C ILE A 80 34.80 -23.77 22.18
N CYS A 81 35.53 -22.74 21.76
CA CYS A 81 37.00 -22.71 21.78
C CYS A 81 37.57 -22.35 23.15
N HIS A 82 36.85 -21.55 23.95
CA HIS A 82 37.30 -21.06 25.26
C HIS A 82 36.25 -21.30 26.36
N PRO A 83 35.99 -22.55 26.76
CA PRO A 83 34.98 -22.88 27.76
C PRO A 83 35.24 -22.25 29.15
N ASP A 84 36.51 -22.10 29.56
CA ASP A 84 36.87 -21.53 30.87
C ASP A 84 36.66 -20.01 30.96
N ALA A 85 36.92 -19.31 29.85
CA ALA A 85 36.61 -17.87 29.72
C ALA A 85 35.10 -17.63 29.61
N ALA A 86 34.36 -18.63 29.11
CA ALA A 86 32.92 -18.56 28.96
C ALA A 86 32.16 -18.68 30.28
N ALA A 87 32.72 -19.40 31.28
CA ALA A 87 32.11 -19.68 32.58
C ALA A 87 32.39 -18.62 33.67
N SER A 88 33.35 -17.72 33.44
CA SER A 88 33.87 -16.78 34.45
C SER A 88 33.31 -15.35 34.35
N GLY A 89 32.44 -15.06 33.37
CA GLY A 89 31.75 -13.78 33.22
C GLY A 89 30.25 -13.91 33.48
N HIS A 90 29.65 -12.90 34.13
CA HIS A 90 28.19 -12.75 34.12
C HIS A 90 27.74 -12.52 32.67
N ARG A 91 26.84 -13.36 32.16
CA ARG A 91 26.27 -13.21 30.82
C ARG A 91 24.80 -12.80 30.95
N ASP A 92 24.40 -11.81 30.17
CA ASP A 92 22.99 -11.42 30.05
C ASP A 92 22.21 -12.40 29.14
N ASP A 93 22.90 -13.22 28.33
CA ASP A 93 22.33 -14.19 27.39
C ASP A 93 23.05 -15.55 27.45
N ASP A 94 22.35 -16.59 27.91
CA ASP A 94 22.84 -17.98 28.02
C ASP A 94 22.40 -18.88 26.85
N THR A 95 21.81 -18.32 25.80
CA THR A 95 21.24 -19.09 24.69
C THR A 95 22.28 -19.91 23.94
N VAL A 96 23.43 -19.31 23.63
CA VAL A 96 24.54 -19.99 22.92
C VAL A 96 25.14 -21.13 23.75
N PRO A 97 25.53 -20.95 25.03
CA PRO A 97 25.96 -22.05 25.89
C PRO A 97 24.95 -23.20 25.97
N ARG A 98 23.66 -22.89 26.17
CA ARG A 98 22.59 -23.91 26.22
C ARG A 98 22.47 -24.66 24.90
N LEU A 99 22.54 -23.95 23.77
CA LEU A 99 22.50 -24.56 22.45
C LEU A 99 23.68 -25.50 22.20
N LEU A 100 24.90 -25.08 22.56
CA LEU A 100 26.09 -25.92 22.45
C LEU A 100 25.99 -27.17 23.33
N ALA A 101 25.39 -27.06 24.52
CA ALA A 101 25.13 -28.22 25.38
C ALA A 101 24.12 -29.20 24.75
N ILE A 102 23.04 -28.68 24.16
CA ILE A 102 22.02 -29.49 23.45
C ILE A 102 22.67 -30.21 22.26
N ALA A 103 23.38 -29.49 21.40
CA ALA A 103 24.05 -30.06 20.24
C ALA A 103 25.17 -31.04 20.63
N GLY A 104 25.86 -30.76 21.75
CA GLY A 104 26.91 -31.59 22.33
C GLY A 104 26.43 -32.97 22.80
N ALA A 105 25.13 -33.13 23.09
CA ALA A 105 24.56 -34.42 23.41
C ALA A 105 24.55 -35.39 22.21
N ALA A 106 24.54 -34.85 20.98
CA ALA A 106 24.45 -35.62 19.73
C ALA A 106 25.75 -35.58 18.89
N SER A 107 26.70 -34.70 19.20
CA SER A 107 27.94 -34.50 18.42
C SER A 107 29.10 -34.10 19.32
N SER A 108 30.32 -34.53 19.00
CA SER A 108 31.51 -34.13 19.77
C SER A 108 31.79 -32.64 19.63
N ALA A 109 32.40 -32.05 20.66
CA ALA A 109 32.79 -30.64 20.66
C ALA A 109 33.73 -30.28 19.49
N GLU A 110 34.62 -31.19 19.09
CA GLU A 110 35.47 -31.03 17.90
C GLU A 110 34.64 -30.88 16.63
N ARG A 111 33.67 -31.76 16.37
CA ARG A 111 32.81 -31.66 15.18
C ARG A 111 31.97 -30.39 15.17
N LEU A 112 31.46 -29.97 16.34
CA LEU A 112 30.72 -28.72 16.45
C LEU A 112 31.61 -27.51 16.16
N ARG A 113 32.87 -27.53 16.62
CA ARG A 113 33.87 -26.51 16.32
C ARG A 113 34.17 -26.47 14.82
N ASP A 114 34.43 -27.62 14.20
CA ASP A 114 34.71 -27.73 12.76
C ASP A 114 33.53 -27.19 11.93
N ARG A 115 32.29 -27.50 12.33
CA ARG A 115 31.07 -26.96 11.70
C ARG A 115 31.00 -25.44 11.80
N LEU A 116 31.27 -24.88 12.97
CA LEU A 116 31.25 -23.43 13.20
C LEU A 116 32.39 -22.72 12.45
N GLU A 117 33.58 -23.33 12.40
CA GLU A 117 34.72 -22.81 11.65
C GLU A 117 34.44 -22.78 10.15
N ALA A 118 33.96 -23.89 9.58
CA ALA A 118 33.53 -23.95 8.19
C ALA A 118 32.43 -22.92 7.89
N ALA A 119 31.44 -22.79 8.78
CA ALA A 119 30.37 -21.81 8.63
C ALA A 119 30.88 -20.35 8.64
N LEU A 120 31.90 -20.03 9.43
CA LEU A 120 32.53 -18.71 9.45
C LEU A 120 33.37 -18.43 8.19
N LEU A 121 34.08 -19.44 7.67
CA LEU A 121 34.86 -19.35 6.44
C LEU A 121 33.97 -19.16 5.22
N ASP A 122 32.88 -19.91 5.13
CA ASP A 122 31.93 -19.86 3.99
C ASP A 122 30.81 -18.82 4.17
N TYR A 123 30.85 -18.01 5.25
CA TYR A 123 29.74 -17.13 5.61
C TYR A 123 29.36 -16.13 4.50
N ASP A 124 30.33 -15.62 3.75
CA ASP A 124 30.07 -14.66 2.68
C ASP A 124 29.27 -15.28 1.50
N ARG A 125 29.18 -16.63 1.45
CA ARG A 125 28.34 -17.38 0.50
C ARG A 125 26.95 -17.69 1.04
N ALA A 126 26.65 -17.32 2.29
CA ALA A 126 25.35 -17.57 2.92
C ALA A 126 24.20 -16.90 2.13
N PRO A 127 23.13 -17.62 1.79
CA PRO A 127 22.02 -17.13 0.98
C PRO A 127 21.05 -16.28 1.81
N ILE A 128 21.51 -15.08 2.18
CA ILE A 128 20.73 -14.08 2.92
C ILE A 128 20.44 -12.93 1.96
N TYR A 129 19.17 -12.82 1.53
CA TYR A 129 18.76 -11.91 0.46
C TYR A 129 17.44 -11.19 0.80
N THR A 130 17.15 -10.12 0.05
CA THR A 130 15.76 -9.72 -0.16
C THR A 130 15.01 -10.77 -0.99
N ILE A 131 13.69 -10.79 -0.93
CA ILE A 131 12.87 -11.70 -1.77
C ILE A 131 13.15 -11.47 -3.27
N HIS A 132 13.32 -10.21 -3.69
CA HIS A 132 13.73 -9.86 -5.05
C HIS A 132 15.14 -10.36 -5.37
N GLY A 133 16.10 -10.19 -4.45
CA GLY A 133 17.47 -10.70 -4.60
C GLY A 133 17.51 -12.22 -4.75
N PHE A 134 16.67 -12.95 -4.00
CA PHE A 134 16.48 -14.39 -4.17
C PHE A 134 15.97 -14.71 -5.58
N CYS A 135 14.88 -14.07 -6.04
CA CYS A 135 14.31 -14.34 -7.36
C CYS A 135 15.28 -13.99 -8.49
N HIS A 136 15.98 -12.86 -8.39
CA HIS A 136 17.03 -12.48 -9.33
C HIS A 136 18.11 -13.55 -9.43
N ARG A 137 18.57 -14.07 -8.29
CA ARG A 137 19.59 -15.12 -8.27
C ARG A 137 19.09 -16.44 -8.84
N VAL A 138 17.82 -16.80 -8.62
CA VAL A 138 17.20 -17.98 -9.24
C VAL A 138 17.20 -17.85 -10.76
N LEU A 139 16.74 -16.72 -11.30
CA LEU A 139 16.70 -16.50 -12.76
C LEU A 139 18.09 -16.47 -13.39
N ARG A 140 19.09 -15.93 -12.68
CA ARG A 140 20.46 -15.82 -13.18
C ARG A 140 21.26 -17.13 -13.06
N ASP A 141 21.10 -17.86 -11.96
CA ASP A 141 21.86 -19.09 -11.71
C ASP A 141 21.20 -20.30 -12.40
N LEU A 142 19.88 -20.29 -12.66
CA LEU A 142 19.08 -21.40 -13.20
C LEU A 142 18.37 -21.03 -14.51
N VAL A 143 19.11 -20.42 -15.44
CA VAL A 143 18.59 -19.86 -16.71
C VAL A 143 17.87 -20.91 -17.55
N PHE A 144 18.37 -22.15 -17.58
CA PHE A 144 17.80 -23.23 -18.39
C PHE A 144 16.47 -23.75 -17.83
N GLU A 145 16.38 -23.89 -16.51
CA GLU A 145 15.18 -24.35 -15.81
C GLU A 145 14.07 -23.30 -15.81
N THR A 146 14.45 -22.03 -15.81
CA THR A 146 13.53 -20.89 -15.82
C THR A 146 13.16 -20.41 -17.22
N ALA A 147 13.86 -20.90 -18.26
CA ALA A 147 13.78 -20.38 -19.62
C ALA A 147 13.99 -18.85 -19.71
N SER A 148 14.79 -18.31 -18.79
CA SER A 148 15.11 -16.89 -18.71
C SER A 148 16.25 -16.52 -19.67
N ARG A 149 16.57 -15.23 -19.75
CA ARG A 149 17.74 -14.75 -20.50
C ARG A 149 18.97 -14.73 -19.61
N PHE A 150 20.14 -14.89 -20.25
CA PHE A 150 21.41 -14.65 -19.57
C PHE A 150 21.57 -13.14 -19.30
N ASP A 151 21.91 -12.82 -18.06
CA ASP A 151 22.31 -11.49 -17.59
C ASP A 151 21.36 -10.34 -17.99
N PRO A 152 20.07 -10.39 -17.60
CA PRO A 152 19.16 -9.31 -17.92
C PRO A 152 19.50 -8.04 -17.13
N GLU A 153 19.39 -6.88 -17.76
CA GLU A 153 19.60 -5.59 -17.12
C GLU A 153 18.43 -5.27 -16.18
N LEU A 154 18.70 -5.19 -14.87
CA LEU A 154 17.71 -4.80 -13.88
C LEU A 154 17.43 -3.30 -13.94
N ILE A 155 16.20 -2.92 -14.29
CA ILE A 155 15.73 -1.53 -14.31
C ILE A 155 14.92 -1.21 -13.05
N THR A 156 15.15 -0.01 -12.49
CA THR A 156 14.47 0.47 -11.27
C THR A 156 13.20 1.25 -11.54
N THR A 157 12.99 1.72 -12.77
CA THR A 157 11.80 2.46 -13.19
C THR A 157 11.34 2.02 -14.59
N GLN A 158 10.03 1.93 -14.75
CA GLN A 158 9.37 1.63 -16.03
C GLN A 158 8.68 2.86 -16.64
N VAL A 159 8.71 4.02 -15.94
CA VAL A 159 7.95 5.23 -16.29
C VAL A 159 8.18 5.68 -17.74
N PRO A 160 9.42 5.76 -18.27
CA PRO A 160 9.63 6.20 -19.65
C PRO A 160 8.94 5.28 -20.68
N MET A 161 9.01 3.97 -20.48
CA MET A 161 8.39 2.99 -21.39
C MET A 161 6.86 3.04 -21.33
N VAL A 162 6.32 3.24 -20.12
CA VAL A 162 4.88 3.40 -19.91
C VAL A 162 4.39 4.66 -20.60
N ASP A 163 5.11 5.77 -20.44
CA ASP A 163 4.78 7.04 -21.07
C ASP A 163 4.79 6.95 -22.59
N ASP A 164 5.84 6.37 -23.18
CA ASP A 164 5.93 6.14 -24.63
C ASP A 164 4.73 5.31 -25.12
N ALA A 165 4.39 4.22 -24.41
CA ALA A 165 3.25 3.38 -24.78
C ALA A 165 1.89 4.11 -24.65
N VAL A 166 1.73 4.95 -23.63
CA VAL A 166 0.54 5.79 -23.44
C VAL A 166 0.43 6.82 -24.56
N PHE A 167 1.53 7.48 -24.93
CA PHE A 167 1.54 8.47 -26.01
C PHE A 167 1.28 7.83 -27.37
N ASP A 168 1.88 6.66 -27.65
CA ASP A 168 1.61 5.89 -28.87
C ASP A 168 0.14 5.42 -28.94
N PHE A 169 -0.44 5.03 -27.81
CA PHE A 169 -1.85 4.67 -27.73
C PHE A 169 -2.74 5.90 -27.97
N ALA A 170 -2.45 7.02 -27.31
CA ALA A 170 -3.17 8.27 -27.47
C ALA A 170 -3.10 8.75 -28.93
N ALA A 171 -1.91 8.75 -29.53
CA ALA A 171 -1.71 9.11 -30.93
C ALA A 171 -2.57 8.25 -31.86
N ARG A 172 -2.63 6.93 -31.68
CA ARG A 172 -3.46 6.05 -32.54
C ARG A 172 -4.98 6.25 -32.40
N HIS A 173 -5.46 6.71 -31.24
CA HIS A 173 -6.91 6.80 -30.96
C HIS A 173 -7.45 8.23 -30.94
N TRP A 174 -6.57 9.24 -30.85
CA TRP A 174 -6.90 10.67 -30.95
C TRP A 174 -6.34 11.34 -32.20
N ALA A 175 -5.47 10.68 -32.99
CA ALA A 175 -5.12 11.19 -34.31
C ALA A 175 -6.19 10.79 -35.33
N GLU A 176 -6.73 11.85 -35.96
CA GLU A 176 -7.64 11.89 -37.12
C GLU A 176 -9.14 11.55 -36.89
N ASP A 177 -9.95 12.57 -37.22
CA ASP A 177 -11.39 12.61 -37.55
C ASP A 177 -12.51 12.31 -36.54
N ASP A 178 -12.26 11.83 -35.32
CA ASP A 178 -13.34 11.76 -34.31
C ASP A 178 -13.46 13.07 -33.51
N ALA A 179 -13.92 14.14 -34.16
CA ALA A 179 -14.24 15.43 -33.53
C ALA A 179 -15.20 15.30 -32.33
N VAL A 180 -15.98 14.21 -32.30
CA VAL A 180 -16.87 13.88 -31.20
C VAL A 180 -16.06 13.36 -30.01
N LEU A 181 -15.15 12.39 -30.20
CA LEU A 181 -14.28 11.92 -29.12
C LEU A 181 -13.44 13.06 -28.55
N ALA A 182 -12.86 13.91 -29.41
CA ALA A 182 -12.04 15.04 -28.97
C ALA A 182 -12.84 16.08 -28.16
N ARG A 183 -14.14 16.27 -28.47
CA ARG A 183 -15.04 17.15 -27.70
C ARG A 183 -15.53 16.51 -26.41
N ALA A 184 -15.87 15.22 -26.44
CA ALA A 184 -16.46 14.52 -25.31
C ALA A 184 -15.44 14.05 -24.26
N LEU A 185 -14.21 13.72 -24.71
CA LEU A 185 -13.12 13.22 -23.89
C LEU A 185 -11.82 13.95 -24.28
N PRO A 186 -11.62 15.21 -23.83
CA PRO A 186 -10.40 15.95 -24.14
C PRO A 186 -9.17 15.19 -23.63
N LEU A 187 -8.17 14.96 -24.49
CA LEU A 187 -6.99 14.18 -24.14
C LEU A 187 -6.25 14.77 -22.93
N ARG A 188 -6.15 16.11 -22.86
CA ARG A 188 -5.51 16.83 -21.75
C ARG A 188 -6.11 16.44 -20.40
N ASP A 189 -7.42 16.27 -20.33
CA ASP A 189 -8.13 16.00 -19.09
C ASP A 189 -8.03 14.51 -18.68
N HIS A 190 -7.60 13.65 -19.61
CA HIS A 190 -7.58 12.20 -19.44
C HIS A 190 -6.17 11.61 -19.38
N LEU A 191 -5.13 12.33 -19.80
CA LEU A 191 -3.76 11.83 -19.86
C LEU A 191 -3.25 11.33 -18.50
N GLU A 192 -3.59 12.03 -17.41
CA GLU A 192 -3.20 11.61 -16.05
C GLU A 192 -3.89 10.28 -15.65
N ALA A 193 -5.18 10.12 -15.98
CA ALA A 193 -5.91 8.89 -15.73
C ALA A 193 -5.36 7.73 -16.57
N MET A 194 -5.02 7.99 -17.84
CA MET A 194 -4.38 7.03 -18.73
C MET A 194 -3.04 6.56 -18.15
N ARG A 195 -2.18 7.49 -17.70
CA ARG A 195 -0.91 7.17 -17.04
C ARG A 195 -1.12 6.31 -15.81
N LYS A 196 -2.06 6.67 -14.92
CA LYS A 196 -2.37 5.87 -13.71
C LYS A 196 -2.79 4.44 -14.06
N VAL A 197 -3.70 4.27 -15.02
CA VAL A 197 -4.15 2.93 -15.45
C VAL A 197 -3.01 2.14 -16.09
N ALA A 198 -2.21 2.78 -16.95
CA ALA A 198 -1.08 2.17 -17.62
C ALA A 198 -0.01 1.69 -16.61
N THR A 199 0.36 2.54 -15.63
CA THR A 199 1.28 2.18 -14.54
C THR A 199 0.76 0.99 -13.75
N LEU A 200 -0.49 1.04 -13.27
CA LEU A 200 -1.11 -0.06 -12.52
C LEU A 200 -1.16 -1.36 -13.34
N ALA A 201 -1.47 -1.27 -14.63
CA ALA A 201 -1.50 -2.41 -15.52
C ALA A 201 -0.11 -3.04 -15.66
N THR A 202 0.96 -2.25 -15.72
CA THR A 202 2.34 -2.75 -15.81
C THR A 202 2.90 -3.29 -14.49
N GLU A 203 2.56 -2.67 -13.36
CA GLU A 203 3.04 -3.11 -12.03
C GLU A 203 2.35 -4.39 -11.56
N HIS A 204 1.10 -4.60 -11.99
CA HIS A 204 0.29 -5.76 -11.60
C HIS A 204 -0.21 -6.52 -12.83
N PRO A 205 0.66 -7.23 -13.58
CA PRO A 205 0.26 -7.94 -14.79
C PRO A 205 -0.77 -9.04 -14.54
N GLY A 206 -0.81 -9.60 -13.33
CA GLY A 206 -1.78 -10.63 -12.92
C GLY A 206 -3.20 -10.10 -12.64
N TYR A 207 -3.40 -8.78 -12.54
CA TYR A 207 -4.74 -8.24 -12.25
C TYR A 207 -5.61 -8.28 -13.51
N PRO A 208 -6.85 -8.81 -13.43
CA PRO A 208 -7.75 -8.82 -14.58
C PRO A 208 -8.15 -7.39 -14.96
N ILE A 209 -8.09 -7.07 -16.25
CA ILE A 209 -8.57 -5.80 -16.79
C ILE A 209 -10.02 -6.01 -17.23
N VAL A 210 -10.93 -5.19 -16.69
CA VAL A 210 -12.37 -5.27 -16.92
C VAL A 210 -12.89 -3.88 -17.36
N PRO A 211 -13.73 -3.79 -18.42
CA PRO A 211 -14.19 -4.87 -19.29
C PRO A 211 -13.05 -5.44 -20.16
N ALA A 212 -13.27 -6.61 -20.76
CA ALA A 212 -12.33 -7.14 -21.75
C ALA A 212 -12.13 -6.12 -22.89
N ALA A 213 -10.91 -6.04 -23.40
CA ALA A 213 -10.54 -5.11 -24.46
C ALA A 213 -11.34 -5.40 -25.73
N ASP A 214 -12.40 -4.61 -25.97
CA ASP A 214 -13.13 -4.59 -27.23
C ASP A 214 -12.95 -3.22 -27.88
N VAL A 215 -12.03 -3.19 -28.84
CA VAL A 215 -11.68 -1.99 -29.61
C VAL A 215 -12.77 -1.65 -30.63
N THR A 216 -13.58 -2.64 -31.07
CA THR A 216 -14.65 -2.41 -32.07
C THR A 216 -15.81 -1.58 -31.55
N ALA A 217 -15.99 -1.50 -30.22
CA ALA A 217 -16.99 -0.64 -29.60
C ALA A 217 -16.51 0.82 -29.38
N LEU A 218 -15.29 1.16 -29.80
CA LEU A 218 -14.72 2.51 -29.67
C LEU A 218 -15.10 3.43 -30.82
N THR A 219 -15.83 2.98 -31.85
CA THR A 219 -16.16 3.79 -33.05
C THR A 219 -17.65 4.10 -33.20
N ALA A 220 -18.49 3.68 -32.25
CA ALA A 220 -19.91 3.99 -32.29
C ALA A 220 -20.11 5.51 -32.13
N ALA A 221 -20.65 6.15 -33.17
CA ALA A 221 -21.03 7.55 -33.13
C ALA A 221 -22.08 7.79 -32.02
N PRO A 222 -22.12 8.96 -31.37
CA PRO A 222 -23.24 9.32 -30.53
C PRO A 222 -24.50 9.38 -31.39
N ASP A 223 -25.60 8.85 -30.86
CA ASP A 223 -26.90 9.03 -31.47
C ASP A 223 -27.20 10.54 -31.61
N GLY A 224 -27.59 10.99 -32.81
CA GLY A 224 -28.06 12.36 -33.08
C GLY A 224 -29.31 12.77 -32.28
N ALA A 225 -29.84 11.85 -31.45
CA ALA A 225 -30.99 12.05 -30.58
C ALA A 225 -30.85 13.27 -29.64
N ALA A 226 -29.64 13.64 -29.22
CA ALA A 226 -29.41 14.82 -28.39
C ALA A 226 -29.61 16.12 -29.17
N ASP A 227 -29.11 16.18 -30.41
CA ASP A 227 -29.27 17.34 -31.30
C ASP A 227 -30.71 17.49 -31.80
N GLU A 228 -31.39 16.36 -32.07
CA GLU A 228 -32.82 16.32 -32.39
C GLU A 228 -33.68 16.80 -31.21
N ALA A 229 -33.38 16.35 -29.99
CA ALA A 229 -34.07 16.80 -28.79
C ALA A 229 -33.86 18.31 -28.55
N LEU A 230 -32.63 18.81 -28.76
CA LEU A 230 -32.31 20.23 -28.63
C LEU A 230 -33.06 21.08 -29.67
N SER A 231 -33.13 20.61 -30.91
CA SER A 231 -33.91 21.26 -31.96
C SER A 231 -35.40 21.32 -31.61
N SER A 232 -35.95 20.21 -31.10
CA SER A 232 -37.35 20.15 -30.64
C SER A 232 -37.60 21.08 -29.45
N LEU A 233 -36.64 21.20 -28.52
CA LEU A 233 -36.71 22.13 -27.39
C LEU A 233 -36.69 23.58 -27.87
N ARG A 234 -35.82 23.94 -28.82
CA ARG A 234 -35.80 25.30 -29.38
C ARG A 234 -37.17 25.68 -29.93
N ASP A 235 -37.76 24.81 -30.74
CA ASP A 235 -39.03 25.09 -31.41
C ASP A 235 -40.18 25.22 -30.38
N ALA A 236 -40.23 24.34 -29.36
CA ALA A 236 -41.21 24.44 -28.28
C ALA A 236 -41.00 25.66 -27.38
N TRP A 237 -39.74 26.01 -27.09
CA TRP A 237 -39.39 27.15 -26.24
C TRP A 237 -39.70 28.49 -26.91
N GLN A 238 -39.52 28.59 -28.24
CA GLN A 238 -39.91 29.76 -29.02
C GLN A 238 -41.42 29.93 -29.15
N ALA A 239 -42.17 28.82 -29.24
CA ALA A 239 -43.63 28.86 -29.34
C ALA A 239 -44.27 29.25 -28.00
N ASP A 240 -43.91 28.56 -26.92
CA ASP A 240 -44.71 28.55 -25.68
C ASP A 240 -43.86 28.71 -24.40
N GLY A 241 -42.60 29.15 -24.50
CA GLY A 241 -41.67 29.25 -23.37
C GLY A 241 -42.14 30.22 -22.27
N GLU A 242 -42.72 31.36 -22.66
CA GLU A 242 -43.27 32.35 -21.71
C GLU A 242 -44.48 31.79 -20.94
N GLU A 243 -45.37 31.08 -21.62
CA GLU A 243 -46.54 30.42 -21.01
C GLU A 243 -46.10 29.34 -20.01
N ALA A 244 -45.12 28.52 -20.40
CA ALA A 244 -44.56 27.49 -19.53
C ALA A 244 -43.95 28.10 -18.25
N CYS A 245 -43.19 29.19 -18.36
CA CYS A 245 -42.61 29.87 -17.21
C CYS A 245 -43.69 30.45 -16.29
N ALA A 246 -44.72 31.09 -16.85
CA ALA A 246 -45.84 31.63 -16.08
C ALA A 246 -46.55 30.54 -15.25
N LEU A 247 -46.81 29.37 -15.84
CA LEU A 247 -47.44 28.23 -15.16
C LEU A 247 -46.60 27.74 -13.96
N LEU A 248 -45.27 27.70 -14.11
CA LEU A 248 -44.39 27.29 -13.03
C LEU A 248 -44.26 28.36 -11.94
N TYR A 249 -44.24 29.64 -12.30
CA TYR A 249 -44.26 30.74 -11.34
C TYR A 249 -45.54 30.75 -10.50
N GLU A 250 -46.69 30.55 -11.13
CA GLU A 250 -47.96 30.42 -10.42
C GLU A 250 -47.94 29.23 -9.43
N SER A 251 -47.39 28.10 -9.85
CA SER A 251 -47.22 26.92 -8.99
C SER A 251 -46.28 27.17 -7.81
N PHE A 252 -45.23 27.98 -8.01
CA PHE A 252 -44.33 28.41 -6.94
C PHE A 252 -45.03 29.35 -5.95
N GLU A 253 -45.76 30.35 -6.44
CA GLU A 253 -46.48 31.35 -5.64
C GLU A 253 -47.61 30.73 -4.81
N LYS A 254 -48.32 29.75 -5.37
CA LYS A 254 -49.32 28.94 -4.63
C LYS A 254 -48.70 28.00 -3.61
N GLY A 255 -47.38 27.90 -3.54
CA GLY A 255 -46.67 27.04 -2.60
C GLY A 255 -46.82 25.54 -2.90
N HIS A 256 -47.07 25.17 -4.16
CA HIS A 256 -47.24 23.78 -4.58
C HIS A 256 -45.88 23.04 -4.69
N LEU A 257 -44.78 23.78 -4.88
CA LEU A 257 -43.45 23.23 -5.12
C LEU A 257 -42.62 23.04 -3.82
N SER A 258 -41.74 22.04 -3.84
CA SER A 258 -40.83 21.71 -2.74
C SER A 258 -39.73 22.77 -2.57
N LYS A 259 -39.64 23.35 -1.37
CA LYS A 259 -38.61 24.33 -1.00
C LYS A 259 -37.18 23.78 -1.01
N THR A 260 -37.03 22.48 -0.76
CA THR A 260 -35.71 21.81 -0.85
C THR A 260 -35.16 21.87 -2.28
N GLN A 261 -36.04 21.71 -3.27
CA GLN A 261 -35.68 21.63 -4.68
C GLN A 261 -35.64 23.03 -5.33
N TYR A 262 -36.70 23.82 -5.15
CA TYR A 262 -36.88 25.11 -5.81
C TYR A 262 -36.47 26.31 -4.95
N GLY A 263 -36.09 26.09 -3.69
CA GLY A 263 -35.67 27.17 -2.79
C GLY A 263 -36.84 27.91 -2.15
N HIS A 264 -36.51 28.96 -1.41
CA HIS A 264 -37.48 29.86 -0.76
C HIS A 264 -37.81 31.08 -1.62
N THR A 265 -36.99 31.35 -2.64
CA THR A 265 -37.10 32.45 -3.60
C THR A 265 -37.13 31.87 -5.03
N ARG A 266 -37.57 32.66 -6.01
CA ARG A 266 -37.63 32.24 -7.42
C ARG A 266 -36.27 32.08 -8.10
N GLU A 267 -35.20 32.51 -7.45
CA GLU A 267 -33.83 32.53 -7.97
C GLU A 267 -33.40 31.21 -8.65
N ARG A 268 -33.71 30.05 -8.06
CA ARG A 268 -33.36 28.75 -8.65
C ARG A 268 -34.13 28.39 -9.92
N ILE A 269 -35.37 28.88 -10.03
CA ILE A 269 -36.19 28.72 -11.24
C ILE A 269 -35.60 29.65 -12.31
N ASP A 270 -35.36 30.91 -11.97
CA ASP A 270 -34.83 31.92 -12.89
C ASP A 270 -33.43 31.55 -13.41
N GLU A 271 -32.54 31.00 -12.56
CA GLU A 271 -31.27 30.40 -12.96
C GLU A 271 -31.44 29.32 -14.05
N THR A 272 -32.48 28.50 -13.91
CA THR A 272 -32.74 27.38 -14.82
C THR A 272 -33.33 27.88 -16.13
N VAL A 273 -34.25 28.85 -16.07
CA VAL A 273 -34.80 29.53 -17.25
C VAL A 273 -33.67 30.19 -18.06
N ALA A 274 -32.81 30.95 -17.40
CA ALA A 274 -31.67 31.60 -18.04
C ALA A 274 -30.69 30.59 -18.67
N PHE A 275 -30.49 29.43 -18.03
CA PHE A 275 -29.70 28.34 -18.59
C PHE A 275 -30.34 27.77 -19.87
N ILE A 276 -31.66 27.53 -19.88
CA ILE A 276 -32.35 27.02 -21.07
C ILE A 276 -32.35 28.05 -22.20
N ASP A 277 -32.55 29.34 -21.89
CA ASP A 277 -32.44 30.42 -22.87
C ASP A 277 -31.06 30.45 -23.54
N ASP A 278 -29.98 30.32 -22.76
CA ASP A 278 -28.62 30.24 -23.30
C ASP A 278 -28.39 28.97 -24.11
N LEU A 279 -28.91 27.83 -23.65
CA LEU A 279 -28.81 26.55 -24.33
C LEU A 279 -29.49 26.57 -25.71
N VAL A 280 -30.72 27.08 -25.77
CA VAL A 280 -31.52 27.21 -27.00
C VAL A 280 -30.89 28.22 -27.96
N ARG A 281 -30.31 29.31 -27.44
CA ARG A 281 -29.65 30.35 -28.26
C ARG A 281 -28.31 29.88 -28.83
N SER A 282 -27.50 29.22 -28.02
CA SER A 282 -26.17 28.74 -28.40
C SER A 282 -26.21 27.47 -29.23
N MET A 283 -27.32 26.72 -29.17
CA MET A 283 -27.48 25.39 -29.79
C MET A 283 -26.30 24.47 -29.44
N SER A 284 -25.78 24.56 -28.22
CA SER A 284 -24.55 23.89 -27.79
C SER A 284 -24.72 23.15 -26.47
N LEU A 285 -24.56 21.82 -26.52
CA LEU A 285 -24.65 20.95 -25.35
C LEU A 285 -23.34 20.86 -24.55
N ASN A 286 -22.26 21.54 -24.96
CA ASN A 286 -20.92 21.41 -24.38
C ASN A 286 -20.82 21.70 -22.87
N ARG A 287 -21.79 22.44 -22.30
CA ARG A 287 -21.84 22.80 -20.87
C ARG A 287 -22.97 22.13 -20.12
N PHE A 288 -23.70 21.24 -20.78
CA PHE A 288 -24.87 20.59 -20.20
C PHE A 288 -24.48 19.25 -19.60
N ASP A 289 -24.38 19.21 -18.27
CA ASP A 289 -24.10 18.02 -17.47
C ASP A 289 -25.34 17.72 -16.60
N PRO A 290 -26.17 16.73 -16.98
CA PRO A 290 -27.38 16.39 -16.24
C PRO A 290 -27.09 15.81 -14.84
N GLY A 291 -25.84 15.41 -14.57
CA GLY A 291 -25.35 14.95 -13.27
C GLY A 291 -25.07 16.11 -12.30
N SER A 292 -24.65 17.27 -12.80
CA SER A 292 -24.44 18.49 -12.02
C SER A 292 -24.16 19.70 -12.92
N PRO A 293 -24.75 20.89 -12.68
CA PRO A 293 -25.61 21.25 -11.55
C PRO A 293 -27.09 20.87 -11.73
N ALA A 294 -27.78 20.62 -10.61
CA ALA A 294 -29.22 20.34 -10.56
C ALA A 294 -30.09 21.44 -11.21
N SER A 295 -29.54 22.65 -11.38
CA SER A 295 -30.18 23.75 -12.12
C SER A 295 -30.49 23.37 -13.56
N GLN A 296 -29.74 22.50 -14.21
CA GLN A 296 -29.91 22.26 -15.64
C GLN A 296 -31.10 21.34 -15.98
N ARG A 297 -31.73 20.71 -14.98
CA ARG A 297 -32.85 19.78 -15.16
C ARG A 297 -34.15 20.18 -14.44
N ARG A 298 -34.18 21.31 -13.71
CA ARG A 298 -35.34 21.65 -12.85
C ARG A 298 -36.64 21.85 -13.63
N LEU A 299 -36.54 22.26 -14.90
CA LEU A 299 -37.68 22.45 -15.80
C LEU A 299 -38.12 21.17 -16.53
N ALA A 300 -37.48 20.03 -16.30
CA ALA A 300 -37.94 18.76 -16.83
C ALA A 300 -39.26 18.35 -16.17
N GLN A 301 -40.21 17.84 -16.96
CA GLN A 301 -41.58 17.55 -16.50
C GLN A 301 -41.63 16.55 -15.33
N ASP A 302 -40.78 15.52 -15.34
CA ASP A 302 -40.64 14.54 -14.27
C ASP A 302 -40.08 15.17 -12.98
N VAL A 303 -39.12 16.08 -13.10
CA VAL A 303 -38.51 16.82 -12.00
C VAL A 303 -39.51 17.81 -11.38
N ILE A 304 -40.36 18.44 -12.19
CA ILE A 304 -41.46 19.30 -11.71
C ILE A 304 -42.49 18.47 -10.95
N ILE A 305 -42.92 17.33 -11.50
CA ILE A 305 -43.90 16.43 -10.84
C ILE A 305 -43.32 15.90 -9.52
N GLY A 306 -42.10 15.37 -9.52
CA GLY A 306 -41.44 14.85 -8.32
C GLY A 306 -41.16 15.95 -7.28
N GLY A 307 -40.93 17.17 -7.75
CA GLY A 307 -40.75 18.35 -6.91
C GLY A 307 -42.03 19.03 -6.44
N THR A 308 -43.21 18.58 -6.89
CA THR A 308 -44.51 19.06 -6.43
C THR A 308 -44.92 18.32 -5.15
N LEU A 309 -45.40 19.05 -4.14
CA LEU A 309 -45.80 18.49 -2.86
C LEU A 309 -46.89 17.43 -3.04
N LYS A 310 -46.83 16.32 -2.29
CA LYS A 310 -47.78 15.18 -2.42
C LYS A 310 -49.26 15.57 -2.43
N LYS A 311 -49.63 16.60 -1.63
CA LYS A 311 -51.00 17.12 -1.51
C LYS A 311 -51.47 17.96 -2.72
N HIS A 312 -50.56 18.35 -3.62
CA HIS A 312 -50.81 19.17 -4.81
C HIS A 312 -50.41 18.46 -6.11
N GLN A 313 -50.31 17.13 -6.09
CA GLN A 313 -49.85 16.35 -7.25
C GLN A 313 -50.78 16.45 -8.47
N ASN A 314 -52.08 16.64 -8.24
CA ASN A 314 -53.04 16.89 -9.32
C ASN A 314 -52.89 18.31 -9.92
N ASP A 315 -52.26 19.23 -9.18
CA ASP A 315 -52.00 20.62 -9.58
C ASP A 315 -50.57 20.81 -10.10
N ALA A 316 -49.83 19.72 -10.34
CA ALA A 316 -48.47 19.79 -10.86
C ALA A 316 -48.47 20.42 -12.26
N ALA A 317 -47.63 21.43 -12.47
CA ALA A 317 -47.50 22.12 -13.74
C ALA A 317 -47.12 21.14 -14.86
N ARG A 318 -47.91 21.11 -15.94
CA ARG A 318 -47.70 20.25 -17.12
C ARG A 318 -47.73 21.08 -18.38
N HIS A 319 -46.69 20.94 -19.20
CA HIS A 319 -46.55 21.74 -20.42
C HIS A 319 -45.69 21.01 -21.47
N PRO A 320 -46.00 21.08 -22.78
CA PRO A 320 -45.16 20.52 -23.85
C PRO A 320 -43.68 20.94 -23.76
N VAL A 321 -43.41 22.19 -23.35
CA VAL A 321 -42.05 22.70 -23.10
C VAL A 321 -41.32 21.88 -22.03
N PHE A 322 -41.95 21.58 -20.90
CA PHE A 322 -41.30 20.78 -19.84
C PHE A 322 -40.98 19.35 -20.29
N LEU A 323 -41.83 18.79 -21.17
CA LEU A 323 -41.56 17.49 -21.81
C LEU A 323 -40.39 17.57 -22.79
N ALA A 324 -40.26 18.68 -23.54
CA ALA A 324 -39.12 18.90 -24.41
C ALA A 324 -37.81 19.04 -23.62
N VAL A 325 -37.84 19.76 -22.49
CA VAL A 325 -36.69 19.84 -21.56
C VAL A 325 -36.33 18.46 -21.00
N GLN A 326 -37.33 17.67 -20.59
CA GLN A 326 -37.10 16.30 -20.12
C GLN A 326 -36.41 15.44 -21.20
N ARG A 327 -36.87 15.50 -22.45
CA ARG A 327 -36.26 14.74 -23.56
C ARG A 327 -34.80 15.12 -23.78
N VAL A 328 -34.46 16.41 -23.67
CA VAL A 328 -33.08 16.90 -23.77
C VAL A 328 -32.24 16.37 -22.60
N VAL A 329 -32.73 16.46 -21.36
CA VAL A 329 -32.06 15.90 -20.17
C VAL A 329 -31.80 14.40 -20.33
N GLU A 330 -32.80 13.63 -20.77
CA GLU A 330 -32.68 12.19 -20.97
C GLU A 330 -31.72 11.83 -22.11
N ALA A 331 -31.81 12.52 -23.26
CA ALA A 331 -30.93 12.28 -24.40
C ALA A 331 -29.47 12.58 -24.06
N VAL A 332 -29.22 13.69 -23.36
CA VAL A 332 -27.88 14.09 -22.91
C VAL A 332 -27.38 13.15 -21.81
N GLY A 333 -28.25 12.67 -20.93
CA GLY A 333 -27.91 11.63 -19.95
C GLY A 333 -27.47 10.32 -20.62
N ARG A 334 -28.19 9.87 -21.65
CA ARG A 334 -27.79 8.71 -22.48
C ARG A 334 -26.46 8.94 -23.18
N MET A 335 -26.27 10.12 -23.76
CA MET A 335 -25.02 10.51 -24.42
C MET A 335 -23.82 10.45 -23.46
N HIS A 336 -23.91 11.08 -22.28
CA HIS A 336 -22.86 11.05 -21.26
C HIS A 336 -22.57 9.63 -20.75
N ALA A 337 -23.61 8.83 -20.52
CA ALA A 337 -23.44 7.42 -20.15
C ALA A 337 -22.75 6.60 -21.25
N GLY A 338 -22.99 6.95 -22.53
CA GLY A 338 -22.27 6.40 -23.68
C GLY A 338 -20.79 6.76 -23.66
N TYR A 339 -20.45 8.04 -23.44
CA TYR A 339 -19.08 8.51 -23.31
C TYR A 339 -18.33 7.85 -22.16
N GLU A 340 -18.97 7.70 -21.00
CA GLU A 340 -18.37 7.03 -19.84
C GLU A 340 -18.05 5.56 -20.14
N LYS A 341 -18.98 4.84 -20.79
CA LYS A 341 -18.73 3.45 -21.25
C LYS A 341 -17.59 3.38 -22.24
N ARG A 342 -17.51 4.33 -23.18
CA ARG A 342 -16.41 4.42 -24.17
C ARG A 342 -15.08 4.68 -23.48
N ARG A 343 -15.03 5.63 -22.52
CA ARG A 343 -13.87 5.93 -21.68
C ARG A 343 -13.36 4.71 -20.94
N ILE A 344 -14.25 3.99 -20.25
CA ILE A 344 -13.90 2.77 -19.49
C ILE A 344 -13.29 1.70 -20.42
N ARG A 345 -13.91 1.44 -21.58
CA ARG A 345 -13.39 0.47 -22.57
C ARG A 345 -12.04 0.87 -23.13
N MET A 346 -11.85 2.15 -23.40
CA MET A 346 -10.59 2.68 -23.91
C MET A 346 -9.47 2.57 -22.87
N LEU A 347 -9.75 2.87 -21.60
CA LEU A 347 -8.78 2.65 -20.51
C LEU A 347 -8.44 1.16 -20.33
N ALA A 348 -9.42 0.27 -20.50
CA ALA A 348 -9.18 -1.18 -20.49
C ALA A 348 -8.29 -1.62 -21.68
N ALA A 349 -8.59 -1.14 -22.89
CA ALA A 349 -7.78 -1.40 -24.08
C ALA A 349 -6.35 -0.87 -23.92
N LEU A 350 -6.19 0.34 -23.37
CA LEU A 350 -4.89 0.93 -23.02
C LEU A 350 -4.12 0.01 -22.07
N GLY A 351 -4.74 -0.45 -20.98
CA GLY A 351 -4.09 -1.33 -20.02
C GLY A 351 -3.57 -2.63 -20.65
N THR A 352 -4.36 -3.24 -21.53
CA THR A 352 -3.94 -4.45 -22.28
C THR A 352 -2.80 -4.14 -23.25
N ASP A 353 -2.91 -3.05 -24.00
CA ASP A 353 -1.92 -2.65 -25.00
C ASP A 353 -0.57 -2.28 -24.38
N VAL A 354 -0.57 -1.47 -23.31
CA VAL A 354 0.64 -1.08 -22.57
C VAL A 354 1.32 -2.30 -21.97
N ARG A 355 0.59 -3.24 -21.35
CA ARG A 355 1.18 -4.50 -20.83
C ARG A 355 1.96 -5.23 -21.90
N ARG A 356 1.36 -5.39 -23.08
CA ARG A 356 1.99 -6.06 -24.23
C ARG A 356 3.22 -5.28 -24.72
N ARG A 357 3.09 -3.96 -24.91
CA ARG A 357 4.14 -3.12 -25.49
C ARG A 357 5.34 -2.99 -24.55
N VAL A 358 5.11 -2.70 -23.28
CA VAL A 358 6.17 -2.57 -22.27
C VAL A 358 6.89 -3.90 -22.09
N ARG A 359 6.16 -5.03 -22.08
CA ARG A 359 6.79 -6.36 -22.08
C ARG A 359 7.68 -6.58 -23.31
N GLN A 360 7.18 -6.27 -24.50
CA GLN A 360 7.96 -6.41 -25.74
C GLN A 360 9.23 -5.55 -25.72
N VAL A 361 9.14 -4.29 -25.30
CA VAL A 361 10.30 -3.39 -25.23
C VAL A 361 11.34 -3.90 -24.22
N LYS A 362 10.90 -4.38 -23.05
CA LYS A 362 11.79 -5.02 -22.07
C LYS A 362 12.46 -6.26 -22.65
N GLU A 363 11.71 -7.10 -23.35
CA GLU A 363 12.27 -8.26 -24.05
C GLU A 363 13.26 -7.84 -25.14
N GLU A 364 12.97 -6.86 -25.99
CA GLU A 364 13.90 -6.41 -27.03
C GLU A 364 15.21 -5.84 -26.46
N ARG A 365 15.13 -5.13 -25.32
CA ARG A 365 16.29 -4.53 -24.64
C ARG A 365 17.01 -5.47 -23.66
N GLY A 366 16.47 -6.67 -23.41
CA GLY A 366 17.01 -7.57 -22.40
C GLY A 366 16.89 -7.04 -20.97
N GLN A 367 15.86 -6.22 -20.70
CA GLN A 367 15.64 -5.55 -19.41
C GLN A 367 14.59 -6.28 -18.57
N VAL A 368 14.73 -6.21 -17.25
CA VAL A 368 13.78 -6.76 -16.27
C VAL A 368 13.53 -5.78 -15.14
N SER A 369 12.29 -5.66 -14.69
CA SER A 369 11.93 -4.90 -13.49
C SER A 369 11.85 -5.81 -12.27
N PHE A 370 11.81 -5.24 -11.07
CA PHE A 370 11.59 -5.98 -9.82
C PHE A 370 10.32 -6.86 -9.86
N GLY A 371 9.22 -6.34 -10.40
CA GLY A 371 7.98 -7.12 -10.56
C GLY A 371 8.15 -8.31 -11.51
N ASP A 372 8.92 -8.13 -12.59
CA ASP A 372 9.18 -9.21 -13.55
C ASP A 372 9.99 -10.35 -12.89
N LEU A 373 10.92 -10.04 -11.98
CA LEU A 373 11.69 -11.07 -11.27
C LEU A 373 10.77 -12.05 -10.54
N LEU A 374 9.77 -11.53 -9.82
CA LEU A 374 8.82 -12.36 -9.08
C LEU A 374 7.94 -13.17 -10.05
N HIS A 375 7.37 -12.51 -11.06
CA HIS A 375 6.48 -13.16 -12.01
C HIS A 375 7.18 -14.24 -12.84
N GLN A 376 8.41 -14.01 -13.31
CA GLN A 376 9.16 -15.00 -14.08
C GLN A 376 9.49 -16.25 -13.24
N VAL A 377 9.90 -16.09 -11.98
CA VAL A 377 10.15 -17.24 -11.09
C VAL A 377 8.85 -17.99 -10.82
N ASP A 378 7.75 -17.28 -10.56
CA ASP A 378 6.46 -17.93 -10.33
C ASP A 378 5.94 -18.69 -11.57
N ASP A 379 6.07 -18.10 -12.76
CA ASP A 379 5.72 -18.72 -14.03
C ASP A 379 6.57 -19.97 -14.27
N ALA A 380 7.88 -19.91 -14.00
CA ALA A 380 8.78 -21.06 -14.12
C ALA A 380 8.40 -22.19 -13.16
N LEU A 381 8.02 -21.88 -11.92
CA LEU A 381 7.52 -22.85 -10.94
C LEU A 381 6.13 -23.40 -11.28
N GLY A 382 5.35 -22.71 -12.12
CA GLY A 382 4.06 -23.15 -12.64
C GLY A 382 4.13 -23.88 -13.99
N GLY A 383 5.22 -23.71 -14.72
CA GLY A 383 5.37 -24.11 -16.12
C GLY A 383 5.92 -25.51 -16.35
N PRO A 384 6.31 -25.84 -17.60
CA PRO A 384 6.81 -27.16 -17.98
C PRO A 384 8.10 -27.57 -17.25
N GLY A 385 9.00 -26.63 -16.97
CA GLY A 385 10.28 -26.86 -16.27
C GLY A 385 10.19 -27.01 -14.74
N ARG A 386 8.97 -26.94 -14.18
CA ARG A 386 8.76 -26.86 -12.73
C ARG A 386 9.43 -27.97 -11.92
N ALA A 387 9.43 -29.20 -12.41
CA ALA A 387 9.93 -30.35 -11.64
C ALA A 387 11.44 -30.22 -11.41
N THR A 388 12.19 -29.98 -12.49
CA THR A 388 13.64 -29.75 -12.44
C THR A 388 13.99 -28.53 -11.60
N LEU A 389 13.30 -27.41 -11.79
CA LEU A 389 13.54 -26.19 -11.01
C LEU A 389 13.33 -26.43 -9.51
N ILE A 390 12.21 -27.08 -9.15
CA ILE A 390 11.87 -27.41 -7.77
C ILE A 390 12.93 -28.35 -7.17
N ASP A 391 13.36 -29.37 -7.90
CA ASP A 391 14.36 -30.33 -7.43
C ASP A 391 15.72 -29.66 -7.19
N VAL A 392 16.14 -28.75 -8.08
CA VAL A 392 17.38 -27.99 -7.91
C VAL A 392 17.29 -27.04 -6.71
N LEU A 393 16.19 -26.27 -6.58
CA LEU A 393 15.99 -25.36 -5.44
C LEU A 393 15.98 -26.10 -4.11
N ARG A 394 15.31 -27.26 -4.07
CA ARG A 394 15.25 -28.13 -2.89
C ARG A 394 16.58 -28.82 -2.64
N GLY A 395 17.35 -29.18 -3.66
CA GLY A 395 18.72 -29.68 -3.49
C GLY A 395 19.65 -28.62 -2.90
N ARG A 396 19.49 -27.36 -3.34
CA ARG A 396 20.30 -26.22 -2.90
C ARG A 396 19.93 -25.73 -1.51
N TYR A 397 18.65 -25.68 -1.17
CA TYR A 397 18.17 -25.18 0.11
C TYR A 397 17.36 -26.25 0.85
N ARG A 398 17.90 -26.72 1.97
CA ARG A 398 17.22 -27.66 2.86
C ARG A 398 16.33 -26.94 3.87
N VAL A 399 16.72 -25.72 4.22
CA VAL A 399 16.05 -24.85 5.18
C VAL A 399 15.77 -23.51 4.50
N ALA A 400 14.55 -22.99 4.65
CA ALA A 400 14.18 -21.65 4.21
C ALA A 400 13.47 -20.89 5.34
N LEU A 401 14.02 -19.74 5.73
CA LEU A 401 13.48 -18.81 6.71
C LEU A 401 13.02 -17.55 5.97
N VAL A 402 11.77 -17.16 6.18
CA VAL A 402 11.20 -15.93 5.62
C VAL A 402 10.82 -15.01 6.77
N ASP A 403 11.58 -13.94 6.92
CA ASP A 403 11.32 -12.84 7.86
C ASP A 403 10.34 -11.83 7.25
N GLU A 404 9.65 -11.08 8.11
CA GLU A 404 8.59 -10.14 7.76
C GLU A 404 7.53 -10.73 6.81
N PHE A 405 7.15 -11.98 7.07
CA PHE A 405 6.26 -12.74 6.19
C PHE A 405 4.87 -12.09 6.01
N GLN A 406 4.43 -11.23 6.95
CA GLN A 406 3.19 -10.46 6.81
C GLN A 406 3.18 -9.48 5.64
N ASP A 407 4.36 -9.07 5.16
CA ASP A 407 4.51 -8.08 4.08
C ASP A 407 4.69 -8.75 2.70
N THR A 408 4.46 -10.07 2.63
CA THR A 408 4.48 -10.81 1.36
C THR A 408 3.22 -10.56 0.54
N ASP A 409 3.38 -10.61 -0.79
CA ASP A 409 2.29 -10.57 -1.75
C ASP A 409 1.87 -11.98 -2.23
N PRO A 410 0.74 -12.13 -2.95
CA PRO A 410 0.26 -13.44 -3.39
C PRO A 410 1.22 -14.19 -4.35
N VAL A 411 2.05 -13.48 -5.12
CA VAL A 411 3.06 -14.07 -6.01
C VAL A 411 4.22 -14.63 -5.17
N GLN A 412 4.74 -13.83 -4.25
CA GLN A 412 5.82 -14.24 -3.34
C GLN A 412 5.41 -15.47 -2.52
N TYR A 413 4.22 -15.46 -1.93
CA TYR A 413 3.72 -16.63 -1.21
C TYR A 413 3.65 -17.87 -2.10
N ARG A 414 3.17 -17.74 -3.35
CA ARG A 414 3.07 -18.87 -4.27
C ARG A 414 4.43 -19.45 -4.66
N ILE A 415 5.45 -18.60 -4.84
CA ILE A 415 6.85 -19.01 -5.06
C ILE A 415 7.33 -19.85 -3.88
N PHE A 416 7.31 -19.30 -2.67
CA PHE A 416 7.78 -20.00 -1.47
C PHE A 416 6.96 -21.26 -1.19
N ARG A 417 5.65 -21.23 -1.48
CA ARG A 417 4.78 -22.38 -1.27
C ARG A 417 5.20 -23.57 -2.15
N ARG A 418 5.31 -23.33 -3.46
CA ARG A 418 5.68 -24.35 -4.45
C ARG A 418 7.11 -24.86 -4.22
N ALA A 419 8.05 -23.95 -3.93
CA ALA A 419 9.44 -24.30 -3.75
C ALA A 419 9.70 -25.05 -2.44
N PHE A 420 9.14 -24.60 -1.31
CA PHE A 420 9.55 -25.05 0.03
C PHE A 420 8.40 -25.52 0.93
N HIS A 421 7.32 -24.74 1.08
CA HIS A 421 6.26 -25.02 2.06
C HIS A 421 5.60 -26.39 1.85
N ASP A 422 5.14 -26.68 0.62
CA ASP A 422 4.44 -27.93 0.33
C ASP A 422 5.38 -29.15 0.53
N ALA A 423 6.69 -28.96 0.31
CA ALA A 423 7.72 -29.99 0.45
C ALA A 423 8.09 -30.27 1.90
N ALA A 424 8.08 -29.24 2.74
CA ALA A 424 8.41 -29.37 4.16
C ALA A 424 7.42 -30.27 4.91
N ARG A 425 6.28 -30.62 4.30
CA ARG A 425 5.28 -31.55 4.82
C ARG A 425 5.62 -33.02 4.56
N ASP A 426 6.62 -33.31 3.71
CA ASP A 426 7.03 -34.67 3.40
C ASP A 426 8.04 -35.18 4.44
N ALA A 427 7.60 -36.16 5.24
CA ALA A 427 8.41 -36.78 6.28
C ALA A 427 9.58 -37.61 5.71
N ALA A 428 9.55 -38.02 4.44
CA ALA A 428 10.59 -38.84 3.84
C ALA A 428 11.91 -38.09 3.62
N THR A 429 11.86 -36.76 3.41
CA THR A 429 13.04 -35.92 3.21
C THR A 429 12.97 -34.70 4.14
N PRO A 430 13.59 -34.76 5.35
CA PRO A 430 13.47 -33.70 6.35
C PRO A 430 13.93 -32.34 5.85
N ARG A 431 12.98 -31.40 5.80
CA ARG A 431 13.13 -30.02 5.31
C ARG A 431 12.42 -29.07 6.25
N ALA A 432 12.82 -27.80 6.20
CA ALA A 432 12.25 -26.78 7.05
C ALA A 432 11.82 -25.55 6.24
N PHE A 433 10.62 -25.07 6.51
CA PHE A 433 10.13 -23.79 6.01
C PHE A 433 9.55 -22.99 7.17
N ILE A 434 10.23 -21.90 7.56
CA ILE A 434 9.90 -21.12 8.75
C ILE A 434 9.43 -19.73 8.31
N MET A 435 8.17 -19.43 8.57
CA MET A 435 7.58 -18.11 8.37
C MET A 435 7.60 -17.35 9.68
N ILE A 436 8.23 -16.18 9.70
CA ILE A 436 8.35 -15.33 10.88
C ILE A 436 7.74 -13.98 10.54
N GLY A 437 6.80 -13.53 11.36
CA GLY A 437 6.10 -12.29 11.07
C GLY A 437 5.06 -11.91 12.12
N ASP A 438 4.39 -10.80 11.88
CA ASP A 438 3.29 -10.33 12.71
C ASP A 438 2.15 -9.76 11.86
N PRO A 439 0.98 -10.41 11.80
CA PRO A 439 -0.15 -9.88 11.02
C PRO A 439 -0.62 -8.51 11.52
N LYS A 440 -0.37 -8.18 12.80
CA LYS A 440 -0.70 -6.87 13.40
C LYS A 440 0.14 -5.73 12.83
N GLN A 441 1.25 -6.03 12.16
CA GLN A 441 2.22 -5.06 11.63
C GLN A 441 2.20 -4.96 10.10
N SER A 442 1.26 -5.63 9.41
CA SER A 442 1.11 -5.54 7.95
C SER A 442 0.64 -4.14 7.51
N ILE A 443 1.58 -3.26 7.17
CA ILE A 443 1.33 -1.86 6.76
C ILE A 443 1.71 -1.54 5.32
N TYR A 444 2.33 -2.48 4.59
CA TYR A 444 2.83 -2.28 3.22
C TYR A 444 1.81 -2.61 2.11
N ARG A 445 0.51 -2.46 2.36
CA ARG A 445 -0.55 -2.72 1.34
C ARG A 445 -0.34 -1.92 0.04
N PHE A 446 0.19 -0.70 0.14
CA PHE A 446 0.49 0.15 -1.01
C PHE A 446 1.63 -0.40 -1.91
N ARG A 447 2.42 -1.36 -1.41
CA ARG A 447 3.44 -2.10 -2.16
C ARG A 447 2.97 -3.51 -2.56
N GLY A 448 1.69 -3.83 -2.39
CA GLY A 448 1.11 -5.11 -2.80
C GLY A 448 1.04 -6.20 -1.73
N ALA A 449 1.53 -5.94 -0.51
CA ALA A 449 1.40 -6.88 0.61
C ALA A 449 -0.07 -7.27 0.84
N ASP A 450 -0.33 -8.56 1.02
CA ASP A 450 -1.67 -9.11 1.18
C ASP A 450 -1.79 -9.94 2.46
N ILE A 451 -2.49 -9.38 3.45
CA ILE A 451 -2.72 -10.04 4.73
C ILE A 451 -3.50 -11.35 4.58
N HIS A 452 -4.34 -11.50 3.54
CA HIS A 452 -5.08 -12.74 3.32
C HIS A 452 -4.15 -13.89 2.89
N SER A 453 -3.12 -13.61 2.10
CA SER A 453 -2.06 -14.57 1.77
C SER A 453 -1.31 -15.03 3.02
N TYR A 454 -0.98 -14.11 3.93
CA TYR A 454 -0.40 -14.45 5.23
C TYR A 454 -1.32 -15.37 6.06
N LEU A 455 -2.60 -15.01 6.19
CA LEU A 455 -3.58 -15.80 6.96
C LEU A 455 -3.76 -17.19 6.36
N HIS A 456 -3.85 -17.32 5.04
CA HIS A 456 -3.94 -18.60 4.36
C HIS A 456 -2.68 -19.46 4.58
N ALA A 457 -1.50 -18.86 4.45
CA ALA A 457 -0.22 -19.53 4.63
C ALA A 457 -0.01 -20.05 6.07
N THR A 458 -0.46 -19.26 7.05
CA THR A 458 -0.29 -19.58 8.46
C THR A 458 -1.42 -20.41 9.03
N ASP A 459 -2.56 -20.60 8.34
CA ASP A 459 -3.69 -21.43 8.79
C ASP A 459 -3.25 -22.85 9.21
N ARG A 460 -3.81 -23.38 10.31
CA ARG A 460 -3.44 -24.68 10.88
C ARG A 460 -3.61 -25.87 9.92
N ARG A 461 -4.53 -25.78 8.96
CA ARG A 461 -4.75 -26.83 7.95
C ARG A 461 -3.60 -26.88 6.95
N THR A 462 -2.96 -25.74 6.72
CA THR A 462 -1.83 -25.55 5.81
C THR A 462 -0.50 -25.73 6.56
N THR A 463 -0.39 -25.17 7.76
CA THR A 463 0.82 -25.13 8.60
C THR A 463 0.48 -25.57 10.02
N PRO A 464 0.65 -26.87 10.36
CA PRO A 464 0.28 -27.41 11.67
C PRO A 464 1.12 -26.87 12.83
N HIS A 465 2.40 -26.58 12.60
CA HIS A 465 3.31 -26.07 13.63
C HIS A 465 3.21 -24.56 13.74
N GLN A 466 2.32 -24.09 14.63
CA GLN A 466 2.16 -22.66 14.92
C GLN A 466 2.76 -22.32 16.27
N HIS A 467 3.50 -21.22 16.31
CA HIS A 467 4.20 -20.71 17.47
C HIS A 467 3.85 -19.24 17.69
N THR A 468 3.91 -18.77 18.94
CA THR A 468 3.65 -17.36 19.28
C THR A 468 4.67 -16.90 20.31
N MET A 469 5.29 -15.76 20.05
CA MET A 469 6.19 -15.11 21.00
C MET A 469 5.39 -14.15 21.88
N ASP A 470 5.49 -14.34 23.19
CA ASP A 470 4.72 -13.64 24.22
C ASP A 470 5.57 -12.75 25.13
N ARG A 471 6.89 -12.76 24.99
CA ARG A 471 7.82 -11.93 25.79
C ARG A 471 8.36 -10.75 24.98
N ASN A 472 8.16 -9.53 25.46
CA ASN A 472 8.71 -8.29 24.91
C ASN A 472 9.99 -7.91 25.66
N TRP A 473 11.07 -7.72 24.90
CA TRP A 473 12.40 -7.39 25.41
C TRP A 473 12.80 -5.93 25.19
N ARG A 474 11.90 -5.11 24.60
CA ARG A 474 12.24 -3.75 24.12
C ARG A 474 11.62 -2.63 24.96
N SER A 475 10.42 -2.85 25.47
CA SER A 475 9.56 -1.83 26.06
C SER A 475 9.23 -2.17 27.50
N ASP A 476 8.94 -1.16 28.32
CA ASP A 476 8.56 -1.30 29.73
C ASP A 476 7.20 -1.98 29.88
N GLY A 477 6.96 -2.63 31.02
CA GLY A 477 5.72 -3.35 31.31
C GLY A 477 4.48 -2.46 31.23
N SER A 478 4.55 -1.29 31.86
CA SER A 478 3.49 -0.27 31.85
C SER A 478 3.08 0.19 30.45
N LEU A 479 4.04 0.36 29.52
CA LEU A 479 3.75 0.71 28.12
C LEU A 479 3.10 -0.46 27.38
N VAL A 480 3.62 -1.67 27.56
CA VAL A 480 3.06 -2.89 26.96
C VAL A 480 1.61 -3.12 27.42
N ASP A 481 1.33 -2.90 28.69
CA ASP A 481 -0.02 -3.01 29.26
C ASP A 481 -0.97 -1.91 28.75
N ALA A 482 -0.50 -0.66 28.69
CA ALA A 482 -1.29 0.45 28.17
C ALA A 482 -1.68 0.23 26.70
N VAL A 483 -0.73 -0.21 25.85
CA VAL A 483 -1.02 -0.52 24.45
C VAL A 483 -1.99 -1.69 24.33
N GLN A 484 -1.81 -2.77 25.11
CA GLN A 484 -2.76 -3.89 25.13
C GLN A 484 -4.17 -3.44 25.56
N ALA A 485 -4.28 -2.54 26.53
CA ALA A 485 -5.57 -2.00 26.98
C ALA A 485 -6.31 -1.23 25.86
N VAL A 486 -5.60 -0.44 25.04
CA VAL A 486 -6.19 0.25 23.88
C VAL A 486 -6.85 -0.74 22.91
N PHE A 487 -6.14 -1.83 22.56
CA PHE A 487 -6.64 -2.81 21.61
C PHE A 487 -7.72 -3.74 22.21
N ARG A 488 -7.69 -4.05 23.51
CA ARG A 488 -8.69 -4.93 24.16
C ARG A 488 -10.11 -4.33 24.26
N THR A 489 -10.32 -3.11 23.79
CA THR A 489 -11.63 -2.44 23.82
C THR A 489 -12.69 -3.11 22.95
N GLN A 490 -12.31 -3.99 22.01
CA GLN A 490 -13.19 -4.76 21.14
C GLN A 490 -12.74 -6.23 21.07
N ASP A 491 -13.69 -7.14 20.81
CA ASP A 491 -13.39 -8.58 20.64
C ASP A 491 -12.52 -8.86 19.40
N ASP A 492 -12.63 -8.02 18.36
CA ASP A 492 -11.86 -8.04 17.12
C ASP A 492 -11.05 -6.74 16.93
N PRO A 493 -9.94 -6.54 17.69
CA PRO A 493 -9.17 -5.28 17.69
C PRO A 493 -8.71 -4.80 16.31
N PHE A 494 -8.48 -5.75 15.41
CA PHE A 494 -8.01 -5.50 14.04
C PHE A 494 -9.12 -5.62 12.99
N ARG A 495 -10.39 -5.73 13.41
CA ARG A 495 -11.58 -5.95 12.57
C ARG A 495 -11.50 -7.20 11.69
N ASP A 496 -10.67 -8.15 12.09
CA ASP A 496 -10.51 -9.46 11.47
C ASP A 496 -10.21 -10.48 12.57
N ARG A 497 -11.08 -11.49 12.70
CA ARG A 497 -10.94 -12.56 13.70
C ARG A 497 -9.75 -13.49 13.43
N GLY A 498 -9.21 -13.48 12.20
CA GLY A 498 -7.98 -14.17 11.85
C GLY A 498 -6.71 -13.54 12.43
N ILE A 499 -6.79 -12.32 12.97
CA ILE A 499 -5.67 -11.58 13.55
C ILE A 499 -5.84 -11.49 15.07
N PRO A 500 -5.29 -12.44 15.84
CA PRO A 500 -5.43 -12.42 17.29
C PRO A 500 -4.52 -11.36 17.93
N LEU A 501 -4.94 -10.88 19.10
CA LEU A 501 -4.10 -10.10 20.01
C LEU A 501 -3.62 -11.01 21.16
N PRO A 502 -2.45 -11.67 21.04
CA PRO A 502 -1.93 -12.49 22.12
C PRO A 502 -1.59 -11.62 23.33
N LYS A 503 -1.65 -12.22 24.52
CA LYS A 503 -1.12 -11.57 25.73
C LYS A 503 0.40 -11.51 25.63
N VAL A 504 0.96 -10.33 25.87
CA VAL A 504 2.41 -10.10 25.86
C VAL A 504 2.86 -9.58 27.21
N HIS A 505 4.01 -10.05 27.68
CA HIS A 505 4.65 -9.70 28.94
C HIS A 505 5.97 -8.99 28.65
N SER A 506 6.26 -7.89 29.34
CA SER A 506 7.59 -7.27 29.27
C SER A 506 8.57 -7.95 30.23
N GLU A 507 9.82 -8.10 29.77
CA GLU A 507 10.97 -8.51 30.59
C GLU A 507 11.75 -7.29 31.12
N ASN A 508 11.38 -6.06 30.73
CA ASN A 508 12.01 -4.85 31.23
C ASN A 508 11.26 -4.30 32.45
N PRO A 509 11.99 -3.82 33.48
CA PRO A 509 11.37 -3.05 34.55
C PRO A 509 10.81 -1.72 34.02
N ASP A 510 9.86 -1.14 34.75
CA ASP A 510 9.35 0.20 34.44
C ASP A 510 10.42 1.25 34.77
N ARG A 511 11.12 1.73 33.73
CA ARG A 511 12.20 2.72 33.82
C ARG A 511 11.65 4.12 34.08
N PHE A 512 10.46 4.41 33.57
CA PHE A 512 9.80 5.72 33.66
C PHE A 512 8.74 5.79 34.78
N ALA A 513 9.00 5.11 35.91
CA ALA A 513 8.06 5.05 37.02
C ALA A 513 7.76 6.45 37.59
N GLY A 514 6.52 6.93 37.41
CA GLY A 514 6.06 8.26 37.86
C GLY A 514 5.36 9.05 36.76
N ASP A 515 5.75 8.84 35.50
CA ASP A 515 5.07 9.39 34.33
C ASP A 515 4.07 8.40 33.72
N PRO A 516 3.03 8.90 33.01
CA PRO A 516 2.13 8.04 32.26
C PRO A 516 2.89 7.36 31.11
N ALA A 517 2.85 6.02 31.05
CA ALA A 517 3.45 5.25 29.96
C ALA A 517 2.77 5.51 28.59
N LEU A 518 1.49 5.91 28.60
CA LEU A 518 0.76 6.35 27.41
C LEU A 518 -0.12 7.54 27.77
N GLU A 519 0.07 8.65 27.06
CA GLU A 519 -0.69 9.88 27.25
C GLU A 519 -1.49 10.22 25.98
N VAL A 520 -2.79 10.53 26.16
CA VAL A 520 -3.66 10.96 25.06
C VAL A 520 -3.97 12.45 25.24
N VAL A 521 -3.32 13.28 24.43
CA VAL A 521 -3.48 14.74 24.50
C VAL A 521 -4.65 15.19 23.62
N PHE A 522 -5.65 15.82 24.24
CA PHE A 522 -6.77 16.44 23.54
C PHE A 522 -6.47 17.91 23.23
N VAL A 523 -6.50 18.29 21.96
CA VAL A 523 -6.33 19.67 21.54
C VAL A 523 -7.71 20.29 21.31
N ASP A 524 -8.08 21.25 22.16
CA ASP A 524 -9.38 21.92 22.10
C ASP A 524 -9.66 22.56 20.74
N ARG A 525 -10.93 22.58 20.35
CA ARG A 525 -11.39 23.39 19.23
C ARG A 525 -11.29 24.86 19.60
N ASP A 526 -10.79 25.68 18.68
CA ASP A 526 -10.72 27.12 18.87
C ASP A 526 -12.14 27.70 18.95
N ALA A 527 -12.46 28.35 20.07
CA ALA A 527 -13.79 28.87 20.40
C ALA A 527 -14.34 29.87 19.37
N ARG A 528 -13.48 30.43 18.51
CA ARG A 528 -13.87 31.34 17.41
C ARG A 528 -14.61 30.62 16.28
N PHE A 529 -14.51 29.29 16.18
CA PHE A 529 -15.32 28.50 15.27
C PHE A 529 -16.58 28.07 16.02
N GLY A 530 -17.69 28.77 15.78
CA GLY A 530 -18.99 28.43 16.38
C GLY A 530 -19.37 26.96 16.17
N GLN A 531 -20.34 26.46 16.93
CA GLN A 531 -20.70 25.04 17.09
C GLN A 531 -21.05 24.24 15.81
N GLY A 532 -20.90 24.80 14.60
CA GLY A 532 -21.26 24.14 13.33
C GLY A 532 -20.16 24.04 12.25
N ARG A 533 -18.98 24.65 12.39
CA ARG A 533 -17.90 24.52 11.38
C ARG A 533 -16.63 23.94 11.98
N ALA A 534 -16.23 22.77 11.49
CA ALA A 534 -14.94 22.18 11.82
C ALA A 534 -13.81 23.11 11.35
N PRO A 535 -12.79 23.39 12.17
CA PRO A 535 -11.62 24.13 11.73
C PRO A 535 -10.94 23.42 10.54
N GLY A 536 -10.35 24.19 9.63
CA GLY A 536 -9.60 23.64 8.50
C GLY A 536 -8.46 22.75 8.99
N GLN A 537 -8.25 21.61 8.32
CA GLN A 537 -7.26 20.58 8.67
C GLN A 537 -5.87 21.17 8.92
N ASP A 538 -5.45 22.15 8.11
CA ASP A 538 -4.15 22.81 8.27
C ASP A 538 -4.02 23.57 9.59
N ARG A 539 -5.05 24.28 10.06
CA ARG A 539 -4.94 25.00 11.34
C ARG A 539 -4.85 24.04 12.51
N VAL A 540 -5.62 22.95 12.47
CA VAL A 540 -5.60 21.89 13.49
C VAL A 540 -4.22 21.26 13.58
N MET A 541 -3.66 20.85 12.44
CA MET A 541 -2.32 20.24 12.38
C MET A 541 -1.22 21.20 12.85
N GLY A 542 -1.36 22.51 12.58
CA GLY A 542 -0.43 23.53 13.09
C GLY A 542 -0.48 23.65 14.61
N ARG A 543 -1.68 23.57 15.21
CA ARG A 543 -1.83 23.60 16.67
C ARG A 543 -1.27 22.33 17.32
N ILE A 544 -1.56 21.15 16.77
CA ILE A 544 -1.02 19.87 17.26
C ILE A 544 0.51 19.90 17.26
N ALA A 545 1.13 20.30 16.15
CA ALA A 545 2.60 20.38 16.05
C ALA A 545 3.19 21.32 17.11
N ASN A 546 2.56 22.46 17.36
CA ASN A 546 3.03 23.41 18.38
C ASN A 546 2.87 22.90 19.81
N VAL A 547 1.79 22.19 20.12
CA VAL A 547 1.55 21.60 21.45
C VAL A 547 2.57 20.49 21.70
N VAL A 548 2.76 19.56 20.75
CA VAL A 548 3.74 18.48 20.87
C VAL A 548 5.16 19.02 20.97
N ALA A 549 5.53 20.01 20.15
CA ALA A 549 6.86 20.62 20.22
C ALA A 549 7.11 21.35 21.56
N ALA A 550 6.07 21.96 22.15
CA ALA A 550 6.17 22.56 23.47
C ALA A 550 6.34 21.50 24.57
N ASP A 551 5.60 20.38 24.50
CA ASP A 551 5.73 19.26 25.44
C ASP A 551 7.12 18.63 25.38
N ILE A 552 7.67 18.39 24.19
CA ILE A 552 9.05 17.90 24.02
C ILE A 552 10.06 18.85 24.67
N VAL A 553 9.93 20.17 24.46
CA VAL A 553 10.81 21.16 25.09
C VAL A 553 10.65 21.19 26.60
N GLN A 554 9.43 21.04 27.11
CA GLN A 554 9.18 20.96 28.55
C GLN A 554 9.86 19.73 29.15
N ARG A 555 9.74 18.56 28.51
CA ARG A 555 10.42 17.33 28.93
C ARG A 555 11.93 17.47 28.83
N LEU A 556 12.48 18.02 27.75
CA LEU A 556 13.94 18.23 27.63
C LEU A 556 14.52 19.13 28.74
N ASN A 557 13.74 20.09 29.25
CA ASN A 557 14.16 21.00 30.32
C ASN A 557 13.72 20.57 31.72
N GLY A 558 12.99 19.45 31.85
CA GLY A 558 12.47 18.96 33.13
C GLY A 558 13.51 18.15 33.91
N ASP A 559 13.43 18.23 35.24
CA ASP A 559 14.16 17.31 36.12
C ASP A 559 13.40 15.98 36.19
N HIS A 560 14.00 14.92 35.62
CA HIS A 560 13.42 13.58 35.59
C HIS A 560 14.07 12.68 36.63
N ALA A 561 13.29 11.77 37.22
CA ALA A 561 13.78 10.81 38.21
C ALA A 561 14.48 9.57 37.59
N TYR A 562 14.65 9.53 36.27
CA TYR A 562 15.04 8.34 35.50
C TYR A 562 16.56 8.15 35.33
N GLY A 563 17.36 8.81 36.17
CA GLY A 563 18.82 8.67 36.23
C GLY A 563 19.57 9.61 35.27
N GLU A 564 19.49 9.37 33.97
CA GLU A 564 20.16 10.20 32.95
C GLU A 564 19.25 11.32 32.41
N ALA A 565 19.87 12.44 32.02
CA ALA A 565 19.14 13.56 31.41
C ALA A 565 18.70 13.22 29.99
N ILE A 566 17.40 13.31 29.72
CA ILE A 566 16.80 13.04 28.41
C ILE A 566 17.42 13.95 27.35
N GLN A 567 17.87 13.37 26.24
CA GLN A 567 18.45 14.06 25.10
C GLN A 567 17.45 14.14 23.95
N PRO A 568 17.62 15.07 22.99
CA PRO A 568 16.80 15.09 21.77
C PRO A 568 16.80 13.76 21.00
N ALA A 569 17.88 12.99 21.09
CA ALA A 569 18.02 11.68 20.45
C ALA A 569 17.09 10.60 21.03
N ASP A 570 16.55 10.81 22.24
CA ASP A 570 15.62 9.87 22.89
C ASP A 570 14.17 10.05 22.40
N PHE A 571 13.90 11.11 21.65
CA PHE A 571 12.57 11.37 21.08
C PHE A 571 12.46 10.88 19.64
N ALA A 572 11.35 10.20 19.34
CA ALA A 572 10.94 9.89 17.97
C ALA A 572 9.51 10.40 17.73
N VAL A 573 9.31 11.17 16.65
CA VAL A 573 7.98 11.65 16.27
C VAL A 573 7.49 10.92 15.02
N LEU A 574 6.40 10.17 15.17
CA LEU A 574 5.77 9.44 14.09
C LEU A 574 4.62 10.26 13.48
N CYS A 575 4.61 10.38 12.16
CA CYS A 575 3.56 11.08 11.41
C CYS A 575 3.15 10.24 10.20
N ARG A 576 1.91 10.43 9.70
CA ARG A 576 1.38 9.65 8.57
C ARG A 576 1.88 10.17 7.21
N THR A 577 2.24 11.44 7.10
CA THR A 577 2.65 12.06 5.83
C THR A 577 3.90 12.93 5.97
N GLY A 578 4.65 13.10 4.88
CA GLY A 578 5.83 13.98 4.84
C GLY A 578 5.50 15.45 5.17
N ASN A 579 4.33 15.93 4.76
CA ASN A 579 3.83 17.27 5.12
C ASN A 579 3.65 17.44 6.64
N GLN A 580 3.20 16.40 7.35
CA GLN A 580 3.09 16.42 8.82
C GLN A 580 4.48 16.42 9.47
N LEU A 581 5.42 15.60 8.96
CA LEU A 581 6.80 15.57 9.43
C LEU A 581 7.49 16.94 9.28
N ARG A 582 7.39 17.58 8.11
CA ARG A 582 7.94 18.94 7.89
C ARG A 582 7.36 19.96 8.84
N ARG A 583 6.07 19.85 9.13
CA ARG A 583 5.41 20.75 10.08
C ARG A 583 5.95 20.57 11.49
N MET A 584 6.17 19.33 11.91
CA MET A 584 6.82 19.04 13.19
C MET A 584 8.27 19.54 13.22
N GLN A 585 9.03 19.28 12.15
CA GLN A 585 10.41 19.75 12.03
C GLN A 585 10.51 21.26 12.18
N ARG A 586 9.65 22.03 11.48
CA ARG A 586 9.58 23.49 11.63
C ARG A 586 9.25 23.90 13.07
N ALA A 587 8.22 23.30 13.67
CA ALA A 587 7.81 23.63 15.04
C ALA A 587 8.92 23.37 16.09
N LEU A 588 9.69 22.29 15.92
CA LEU A 588 10.85 21.96 16.78
C LEU A 588 12.06 22.85 16.48
N ALA A 589 12.34 23.12 15.21
CA ALA A 589 13.43 24.01 14.78
C ALA A 589 13.22 25.46 15.27
N ASP A 590 11.99 25.97 15.23
CA ASP A 590 11.61 27.28 15.79
C ASP A 590 11.92 27.38 17.30
N ARG A 591 11.97 26.22 17.99
CA ARG A 591 12.31 26.09 19.40
C ARG A 591 13.75 25.63 19.64
N ARG A 592 14.59 25.61 18.61
CA ARG A 592 16.00 25.21 18.64
C ARG A 592 16.26 23.76 19.07
N VAL A 593 15.28 22.87 18.87
CA VAL A 593 15.48 21.43 19.06
C VAL A 593 16.03 20.85 17.75
N PRO A 594 17.17 20.13 17.76
CA PRO A 594 17.72 19.51 16.56
C PRO A 594 16.81 18.38 16.08
N VAL A 595 16.54 18.33 14.78
CA VAL A 595 15.66 17.32 14.17
C VAL A 595 16.30 16.77 12.91
N VAL A 596 16.25 15.44 12.78
CA VAL A 596 16.62 14.72 11.56
C VAL A 596 15.34 14.13 10.97
N LEU A 597 15.11 14.34 9.68
CA LEU A 597 14.05 13.67 8.93
C LEU A 597 14.69 12.63 8.02
N HIS A 598 14.31 11.37 8.21
CA HIS A 598 14.55 10.32 7.22
C HIS A 598 13.42 10.39 6.18
N SER A 599 13.60 11.17 5.12
CA SER A 599 12.66 11.25 3.99
C SER A 599 13.31 10.80 2.70
N ASP A 600 12.58 10.01 1.90
CA ASP A 600 12.92 9.63 0.51
C ASP A 600 12.71 10.79 -0.50
N GLU A 601 12.65 12.05 -0.03
CA GLU A 601 12.37 13.18 -0.92
C GLU A 601 13.58 13.53 -1.78
N SER A 602 13.30 13.86 -3.03
CA SER A 602 14.32 14.26 -3.97
C SER A 602 14.88 15.62 -3.57
N VAL A 603 16.21 15.75 -3.61
CA VAL A 603 16.87 17.05 -3.48
C VAL A 603 16.30 18.06 -4.52
N TYR A 604 15.79 17.58 -5.65
CA TYR A 604 15.18 18.40 -6.70
C TYR A 604 13.86 19.09 -6.31
N ASP A 605 13.16 18.62 -5.28
CA ASP A 605 11.90 19.23 -4.81
C ASP A 605 12.12 20.37 -3.80
N THR A 606 13.37 20.66 -3.46
CA THR A 606 13.75 21.70 -2.51
C THR A 606 13.69 23.10 -3.14
N THR A 607 13.47 24.11 -2.29
CA THR A 607 13.57 25.53 -2.68
C THR A 607 14.95 25.84 -3.26
N GLU A 608 15.99 25.26 -2.68
CA GLU A 608 17.39 25.42 -3.08
C GLU A 608 17.62 24.88 -4.49
N ALA A 609 17.04 23.74 -4.85
CA ALA A 609 17.10 23.22 -6.21
C ALA A 609 16.32 24.09 -7.20
N GLN A 610 15.17 24.65 -6.82
CA GLN A 610 14.44 25.60 -7.65
C GLN A 610 15.23 26.90 -7.86
N ASP A 611 15.89 27.40 -6.83
CA ASP A 611 16.74 28.59 -6.92
C ASP A 611 17.97 28.33 -7.80
N MET A 612 18.60 27.16 -7.66
CA MET A 612 19.70 26.76 -8.53
C MET A 612 19.24 26.60 -9.98
N LEU A 613 18.05 26.03 -10.22
CA LEU A 613 17.44 25.94 -11.56
C LEU A 613 17.21 27.33 -12.15
N ARG A 614 16.70 28.29 -11.37
CA ARG A 614 16.53 29.69 -11.82
C ARG A 614 17.86 30.33 -12.21
N VAL A 615 18.92 30.11 -11.42
CA VAL A 615 20.27 30.59 -11.74
C VAL A 615 20.80 29.96 -13.02
N LEU A 616 20.68 28.63 -13.17
CA LEU A 616 21.12 27.92 -14.37
C LEU A 616 20.33 28.35 -15.61
N ALA A 617 19.01 28.52 -15.50
CA ALA A 617 18.17 29.03 -16.58
C ALA A 617 18.60 30.45 -17.00
N ALA A 618 18.88 31.33 -16.03
CA ALA A 618 19.37 32.68 -16.31
C ALA A 618 20.77 32.71 -16.94
N LEU A 619 21.63 31.70 -16.69
CA LEU A 619 22.92 31.59 -17.35
C LEU A 619 22.81 31.11 -18.81
N ILE A 620 21.81 30.27 -19.10
CA ILE A 620 21.56 29.72 -20.44
C ILE A 620 20.86 30.76 -21.32
N ASP A 621 19.86 31.46 -20.78
CA ASP A 621 19.15 32.53 -21.47
C ASP A 621 19.01 33.77 -20.56
N PRO A 622 20.04 34.64 -20.53
CA PRO A 622 20.05 35.84 -19.70
C PRO A 622 18.95 36.86 -20.06
N ASN A 623 18.36 36.72 -21.25
CA ASN A 623 17.38 37.65 -21.81
C ASN A 623 15.96 37.06 -21.92
N GLY A 624 15.75 35.82 -21.46
CA GLY A 624 14.46 35.13 -21.50
C GLY A 624 13.47 35.77 -20.53
N ALA A 625 12.45 36.45 -21.05
CA ALA A 625 11.31 36.93 -20.27
C ALA A 625 10.54 35.73 -19.70
N GLY A 626 10.47 35.66 -18.37
CA GLY A 626 9.84 34.56 -17.62
C GLY A 626 8.33 34.43 -17.78
#